data_AF-A0A7X6CQW0-F1
#
_entry.id   AF-A0A7X6CQW0-F1
#
_cell.length_a   1.000
_cell.length_b   1.000
_cell.length_c   1.000
_cell.angle_alpha   90.00
_cell.angle_beta   90.00
_cell.angle_gamma   90.00
#
_symmetry.space_group_name_H-M   'P 1'
#
loop_
_entity.id
_entity.type
_entity.pdbx_description
1 polymer ?
#
loop_
_entity_poly.entity_id
_entity_poly.type
_entity_poly.pdbx_seq_one_letter_code
_entity_poly.pdbx_strand_id
1 'polypeptide(L)'
;GAHRRFCAFDGPFAKFIYMDADTLLMDSLDRIFQQLDSSDFVVYDFQFRDRTKVYNIQSPKLLEVFPQNRIDSEIFCSGFYGSKQGLFDENTRAWLVTQLQSGDAEILYAGAGEQPLLNYMVMKTGISSYNFAWSLPESEKTGCSVTSQHFAERDRILYDKGNRLTYLHYIGVPPDLIRRVCAGENIEFPYRDLFLHYRYLHEPEKRPIFQEPSKSYTEIVRSNLLQRILRKLRIDS
;
A
#
# COMPACT_ATOMS: atom_id res chain seq x y z
N GLY A 1 -2.64 -12.00 -6.90
CA GLY A 1 -1.79 -11.57 -5.78
C GLY A 1 -2.67 -11.07 -4.67
N ALA A 2 -3.03 -9.79 -4.71
CA ALA A 2 -4.09 -9.08 -3.96
C ALA A 2 -4.83 -9.92 -2.88
N HIS A 3 -5.79 -10.76 -3.27
CA HIS A 3 -6.64 -11.49 -2.32
C HIS A 3 -5.95 -12.61 -1.53
N ARG A 4 -4.77 -13.09 -1.94
CA ARG A 4 -4.02 -14.13 -1.18
C ARG A 4 -3.59 -13.65 0.21
N ARG A 5 -3.54 -12.34 0.45
CA ARG A 5 -3.24 -11.76 1.77
C ARG A 5 -4.22 -12.20 2.85
N PHE A 6 -5.47 -12.51 2.49
CA PHE A 6 -6.47 -12.98 3.46
C PHE A 6 -6.10 -14.34 4.07
N CYS A 7 -5.34 -15.18 3.37
CA CYS A 7 -4.85 -16.45 3.91
C CYS A 7 -3.92 -16.28 5.11
N ALA A 8 -3.34 -15.08 5.33
CA ALA A 8 -2.49 -14.82 6.48
C ALA A 8 -3.27 -14.87 7.80
N PHE A 9 -4.58 -14.55 7.78
CA PHE A 9 -5.44 -14.62 8.97
C PHE A 9 -5.73 -16.07 9.40
N ASP A 10 -5.64 -17.03 8.48
CA ASP A 10 -5.74 -18.47 8.78
C ASP A 10 -4.34 -19.14 8.83
N GLY A 11 -3.27 -18.35 8.72
CA GLY A 11 -1.89 -18.83 8.68
C GLY A 11 -1.37 -19.31 10.04
N PRO A 12 -0.18 -19.95 10.09
CA PRO A 12 0.32 -20.62 11.30
C PRO A 12 0.90 -19.68 12.37
N PHE A 13 0.99 -18.37 12.10
CA PHE A 13 1.66 -17.41 12.98
C PHE A 13 0.64 -16.60 13.79
N ALA A 14 0.75 -16.67 15.12
CA ALA A 14 -0.13 -15.92 16.02
C ALA A 14 -0.12 -14.40 15.76
N LYS A 15 1.04 -13.84 15.41
CA LYS A 15 1.22 -12.47 14.92
C LYS A 15 2.00 -12.52 13.60
N PHE A 16 1.63 -11.68 12.65
CA PHE A 16 2.31 -11.61 11.36
C PHE A 16 2.36 -10.17 10.84
N ILE A 17 3.24 -9.93 9.88
CA ILE A 17 3.30 -8.69 9.11
C ILE A 17 3.15 -9.05 7.64
N TYR A 18 2.26 -8.35 6.96
CA TYR A 18 2.09 -8.38 5.52
C TYR A 18 2.77 -7.16 4.90
N MET A 19 3.50 -7.39 3.81
CA MET A 19 4.08 -6.33 2.98
C MET A 19 3.87 -6.71 1.51
N ASP A 20 3.45 -5.75 0.68
CA ASP A 20 3.37 -5.97 -0.77
C ASP A 20 4.78 -6.21 -1.36
N ALA A 21 4.85 -6.94 -2.46
CA ALA A 21 6.13 -7.35 -3.07
C ALA A 21 6.95 -6.19 -3.65
N ASP A 22 6.33 -5.02 -3.80
CA ASP A 22 6.94 -3.77 -4.23
C ASP A 22 7.25 -2.85 -3.04
N THR A 23 7.56 -3.44 -1.89
CA THR A 23 8.07 -2.73 -0.71
C THR A 23 9.54 -3.09 -0.44
N LEU A 24 10.24 -2.18 0.25
CA LEU A 24 11.57 -2.40 0.81
C LEU A 24 11.52 -2.15 2.31
N LEU A 25 11.77 -3.19 3.10
CA LEU A 25 11.91 -3.06 4.54
C LEU A 25 13.24 -2.36 4.85
N MET A 26 13.19 -1.29 5.64
CA MET A 26 14.34 -0.47 5.94
C MET A 26 14.68 -0.43 7.41
N ASP A 27 13.77 -0.66 8.36
CA ASP A 27 14.07 -0.67 9.80
C ASP A 27 13.51 -1.93 10.49
N SER A 28 13.82 -2.12 11.77
CA SER A 28 13.22 -3.18 12.58
C SER A 28 11.70 -3.05 12.66
N LEU A 29 11.03 -4.21 12.63
CA LEU A 29 9.59 -4.35 12.81
C LEU A 29 9.18 -4.58 14.26
N ASP A 30 10.12 -4.58 15.21
CA ASP A 30 9.86 -4.86 16.64
C ASP A 30 8.75 -3.97 17.19
N ARG A 31 8.76 -2.67 16.86
CA ARG A 31 7.72 -1.73 17.28
C ARG A 31 6.32 -2.12 16.81
N ILE A 32 6.21 -2.73 15.62
CA ILE A 32 4.93 -3.21 15.08
C ILE A 32 4.45 -4.43 15.87
N PHE A 33 5.34 -5.39 16.14
CA PHE A 33 5.03 -6.59 16.92
C PHE A 33 4.67 -6.28 18.39
N GLN A 34 5.36 -5.30 18.98
CA GLN A 34 5.06 -4.78 20.33
C GLN A 34 3.70 -4.08 20.33
N GLN A 35 3.38 -3.26 19.34
CA GLN A 35 2.06 -2.61 19.27
C GLN A 35 0.93 -3.64 19.12
N LEU A 36 1.18 -4.78 18.46
CA LEU A 36 0.24 -5.90 18.39
C LEU A 36 -0.03 -6.59 19.75
N ASP A 37 0.69 -6.26 20.83
CA ASP A 37 0.29 -6.67 22.20
C ASP A 37 -0.92 -5.88 22.71
N SER A 38 -1.16 -4.69 22.18
CA SER A 38 -2.23 -3.77 22.63
C SER A 38 -3.30 -3.47 21.57
N SER A 39 -3.02 -3.82 20.31
CA SER A 39 -3.95 -3.64 19.18
C SER A 39 -3.99 -4.92 18.33
N ASP A 40 -5.02 -5.06 17.52
CA ASP A 40 -5.26 -6.26 16.69
C ASP A 40 -4.80 -6.06 15.25
N PHE A 41 -4.76 -4.81 14.81
CA PHE A 41 -4.34 -4.41 13.48
C PHE A 41 -3.46 -3.16 13.59
N VAL A 42 -2.27 -3.21 13.00
CA VAL A 42 -1.28 -2.13 13.12
C VAL A 42 -0.80 -1.72 11.74
N VAL A 43 -0.86 -0.43 11.44
CA VAL A 43 -0.42 0.13 10.16
C VAL A 43 0.56 1.28 10.37
N TYR A 44 1.30 1.61 9.32
CA TYR A 44 2.14 2.80 9.33
C TYR A 44 2.15 3.46 7.94
N ASP A 45 1.07 4.17 7.64
CA ASP A 45 0.90 4.85 6.36
C ASP A 45 -0.02 6.08 6.48
N PHE A 46 -0.08 6.86 5.40
CA PHE A 46 -0.80 8.14 5.35
C PHE A 46 -2.07 8.10 4.49
N GLN A 47 -2.59 6.91 4.14
CA GLN A 47 -3.78 6.76 3.31
C GLN A 47 -5.02 7.41 3.92
N PHE A 48 -5.09 7.57 5.25
CA PHE A 48 -6.15 8.32 5.93
C PHE A 48 -6.31 9.76 5.42
N ARG A 49 -5.27 10.35 4.81
CA ARG A 49 -5.33 11.67 4.18
C ARG A 49 -6.11 11.68 2.87
N ASP A 50 -6.33 10.52 2.24
CA ASP A 50 -7.12 10.37 1.02
C ASP A 50 -8.04 9.13 1.09
N ARG A 51 -9.25 9.38 1.58
CA ARG A 51 -10.35 8.40 1.66
C ARG A 51 -10.92 7.98 0.31
N THR A 52 -10.67 8.72 -0.77
CA THR A 52 -11.31 8.50 -2.09
C THR A 52 -10.87 7.21 -2.78
N LYS A 53 -9.76 6.62 -2.30
CA LYS A 53 -9.22 5.35 -2.78
C LYS A 53 -9.69 4.13 -1.98
N VAL A 54 -10.53 4.34 -0.98
CA VAL A 54 -11.03 3.27 -0.11
C VAL A 54 -12.55 3.25 -0.09
N TYR A 55 -13.19 4.41 0.05
CA TYR A 55 -14.64 4.51 0.08
C TYR A 55 -15.21 5.40 -1.03
N ASN A 56 -16.43 5.09 -1.45
CA ASN A 56 -17.28 5.93 -2.27
C ASN A 56 -17.83 7.07 -1.40
N ILE A 57 -17.10 8.20 -1.36
CA ILE A 57 -17.46 9.36 -0.53
C ILE A 57 -18.72 10.07 -0.98
N GLN A 58 -19.23 9.76 -2.18
CA GLN A 58 -20.48 10.28 -2.70
C GLN A 58 -21.69 9.46 -2.20
N SER A 59 -21.48 8.27 -1.63
CA SER A 59 -22.56 7.47 -1.08
C SER A 59 -23.02 8.02 0.28
N PRO A 60 -24.27 8.48 0.44
CA PRO A 60 -24.77 8.93 1.75
C PRO A 60 -24.75 7.80 2.79
N LYS A 61 -24.87 6.55 2.34
CA LYS A 61 -24.79 5.35 3.18
C LYS A 61 -23.46 5.19 3.91
N LEU A 62 -22.38 5.82 3.41
CA LEU A 62 -21.08 5.76 4.08
C LEU A 62 -21.17 6.28 5.53
N LEU A 63 -21.92 7.35 5.76
CA LEU A 63 -22.10 7.93 7.10
C LEU A 63 -23.12 7.18 7.96
N GLU A 64 -23.98 6.36 7.34
CA GLU A 64 -24.87 5.44 8.04
C GLU A 64 -24.10 4.22 8.57
N VAL A 65 -23.08 3.77 7.82
CA VAL A 65 -22.26 2.61 8.17
C VAL A 65 -21.10 2.98 9.10
N PHE A 66 -20.42 4.10 8.84
CA PHE A 66 -19.26 4.54 9.61
C PHE A 66 -19.39 6.00 10.03
N PRO A 67 -19.13 6.31 11.32
CA PRO A 67 -19.09 7.70 11.75
C PRO A 67 -17.88 8.43 11.14
N GLN A 68 -18.04 9.73 10.93
CA GLN A 68 -17.08 10.58 10.23
C GLN A 68 -15.66 10.52 10.82
N ASN A 69 -15.55 10.52 12.14
CA ASN A 69 -14.25 10.45 12.84
C ASN A 69 -13.44 9.19 12.49
N ARG A 70 -14.10 8.04 12.28
CA ARG A 70 -13.43 6.80 11.91
C ARG A 70 -12.97 6.83 10.46
N ILE A 71 -13.78 7.39 9.56
CA ILE A 71 -13.41 7.61 8.15
C ILE A 71 -12.14 8.49 8.05
N ASP A 72 -12.02 9.50 8.91
CA ASP A 72 -10.89 10.44 8.88
C ASP A 72 -9.58 9.91 9.48
N SER A 73 -9.63 8.83 10.28
CA SER A 73 -8.49 8.38 11.08
C SER A 73 -8.08 6.93 10.87
N GLU A 74 -9.01 6.05 10.49
CA GLU A 74 -8.76 4.59 10.45
C GLU A 74 -8.47 4.05 9.05
N ILE A 75 -8.59 4.87 8.00
CA ILE A 75 -8.32 4.41 6.64
C ILE A 75 -6.81 4.17 6.42
N PHE A 76 -6.46 3.04 5.82
CA PHE A 76 -5.07 2.61 5.63
C PHE A 76 -4.79 2.05 4.23
N CYS A 77 -3.50 2.08 3.86
CA CYS A 77 -2.99 1.39 2.69
C CYS A 77 -2.80 -0.09 3.02
N SER A 78 -3.34 -0.97 2.18
CA SER A 78 -3.27 -2.41 2.44
C SER A 78 -1.89 -3.03 2.18
N GLY A 79 -0.94 -2.27 1.62
CA GLY A 79 0.39 -2.78 1.26
C GLY A 79 1.36 -2.96 2.41
N PHE A 80 1.01 -2.52 3.62
CA PHE A 80 1.76 -2.81 4.84
C PHE A 80 0.81 -2.87 6.04
N TYR A 81 0.81 -3.98 6.77
CA TYR A 81 0.11 -4.07 8.06
C TYR A 81 0.65 -5.22 8.91
N GLY A 82 0.63 -5.04 10.23
CA GLY A 82 0.76 -6.09 11.22
C GLY A 82 -0.62 -6.56 11.70
N SER A 83 -0.79 -7.85 11.94
CA SER A 83 -2.03 -8.39 12.49
C SER A 83 -1.83 -9.73 13.20
N LYS A 84 -2.94 -10.36 13.61
CA LYS A 84 -2.98 -11.63 14.34
C LYS A 84 -3.78 -12.68 13.57
N GLN A 85 -3.43 -13.94 13.80
CA GLN A 85 -4.22 -15.07 13.32
C GLN A 85 -5.64 -15.02 13.92
N GLY A 86 -6.63 -15.47 13.16
CA GLY A 86 -8.00 -15.68 13.64
C GLY A 86 -8.86 -14.40 13.73
N LEU A 87 -8.35 -13.25 13.28
CA LEU A 87 -9.09 -11.97 13.32
C LEU A 87 -10.44 -12.01 12.58
N PHE A 88 -10.51 -12.79 11.50
CA PHE A 88 -11.68 -12.91 10.66
C PHE A 88 -12.08 -14.38 10.55
N ASP A 89 -12.64 -14.93 11.63
CA ASP A 89 -13.14 -16.31 11.66
C ASP A 89 -14.32 -16.53 10.68
N GLU A 90 -14.74 -17.79 10.55
CA GLU A 90 -15.79 -18.16 9.59
C GLU A 90 -17.11 -17.42 9.83
N ASN A 91 -17.52 -17.26 11.08
CA ASN A 91 -18.75 -16.56 11.45
C ASN A 91 -18.66 -15.07 11.10
N THR A 92 -17.52 -14.44 11.42
CA THR A 92 -17.25 -13.03 11.10
C THR A 92 -17.28 -12.81 9.60
N ARG A 93 -16.65 -13.71 8.82
CA ARG A 93 -16.67 -13.65 7.35
C ARG A 93 -18.08 -13.80 6.79
N ALA A 94 -18.86 -14.77 7.26
CA ALA A 94 -20.24 -14.98 6.82
C ALA A 94 -21.13 -13.76 7.12
N TRP A 95 -20.97 -13.18 8.31
CA TRP A 95 -21.65 -11.95 8.70
C TRP A 95 -21.26 -10.76 7.81
N LEU A 96 -19.97 -10.54 7.56
CA LEU A 96 -19.47 -9.48 6.67
C LEU A 96 -20.05 -9.62 5.24
N VAL A 97 -20.12 -10.85 4.72
CA VAL A 97 -20.74 -11.12 3.41
C VAL A 97 -22.22 -10.72 3.41
N THR A 98 -22.96 -11.03 4.48
CA THR A 98 -24.37 -10.63 4.62
C THR A 98 -24.51 -9.10 4.65
N GLN A 99 -23.63 -8.40 5.38
CA GLN A 99 -23.64 -6.93 5.43
C GLN A 99 -23.37 -6.32 4.05
N LEU A 100 -22.37 -6.83 3.32
CA LEU A 100 -22.08 -6.40 1.96
C LEU A 100 -23.26 -6.62 1.00
N GLN A 101 -23.94 -7.77 1.11
CA GLN A 101 -25.13 -8.10 0.32
C GLN A 101 -26.34 -7.23 0.67
N SER A 102 -26.43 -6.74 1.92
CA SER A 102 -27.45 -5.76 2.34
C SER A 102 -27.13 -4.31 1.89
N GLY A 103 -26.12 -4.15 1.05
CA GLY A 103 -25.79 -2.92 0.35
C GLY A 103 -24.63 -2.13 0.95
N ASP A 104 -23.87 -2.66 1.92
CA ASP A 104 -22.60 -2.04 2.32
C ASP A 104 -21.58 -2.07 1.16
N ALA A 105 -21.77 -2.91 0.14
CA ALA A 105 -20.92 -2.90 -1.05
C ALA A 105 -20.91 -1.53 -1.79
N GLU A 106 -21.98 -0.74 -1.67
CA GLU A 106 -22.11 0.58 -2.32
C GLU A 106 -21.15 1.64 -1.78
N ILE A 107 -20.68 1.46 -0.54
CA ILE A 107 -19.76 2.40 0.09
C ILE A 107 -18.31 2.11 -0.27
N LEU A 108 -18.00 0.98 -0.91
CA LEU A 108 -16.64 0.60 -1.28
C LEU A 108 -16.21 1.27 -2.59
N TYR A 109 -14.97 1.76 -2.64
CA TYR A 109 -14.40 2.26 -3.89
C TYR A 109 -14.06 1.10 -4.83
N ALA A 110 -14.67 1.02 -6.01
CA ALA A 110 -14.45 -0.10 -6.94
C ALA A 110 -13.04 -0.16 -7.57
N GLY A 111 -12.25 0.92 -7.51
CA GLY A 111 -11.01 1.07 -8.30
C GLY A 111 -9.73 0.60 -7.61
N ALA A 112 -9.78 0.14 -6.36
CA ALA A 112 -8.57 -0.19 -5.57
C ALA A 112 -8.49 -1.67 -5.15
N GLY A 113 -9.14 -2.56 -5.90
CA GLY A 113 -9.10 -4.00 -5.67
C GLY A 113 -9.61 -4.38 -4.27
N GLU A 114 -8.73 -4.98 -3.48
CA GLU A 114 -8.94 -5.53 -2.14
C GLU A 114 -8.78 -4.53 -1.00
N GLN A 115 -8.07 -3.42 -1.21
CA GLN A 115 -7.84 -2.42 -0.16
C GLN A 115 -9.16 -1.87 0.46
N PRO A 116 -10.19 -1.52 -0.33
CA PRO A 116 -11.52 -1.15 0.16
C PRO A 116 -12.13 -2.21 1.07
N LEU A 117 -12.05 -3.48 0.65
CA LEU A 117 -12.62 -4.60 1.39
C LEU A 117 -11.89 -4.80 2.73
N LEU A 118 -10.57 -4.79 2.75
CA LEU A 118 -9.81 -4.99 3.99
C LEU A 118 -10.05 -3.84 4.99
N ASN A 119 -10.10 -2.58 4.51
CA ASN A 119 -10.48 -1.44 5.36
C ASN A 119 -11.88 -1.62 5.93
N TYR A 120 -12.85 -2.00 5.10
CA TYR A 120 -14.22 -2.29 5.53
C TYR A 120 -14.26 -3.40 6.58
N MET A 121 -13.55 -4.51 6.36
CA MET A 121 -13.52 -5.64 7.28
C MET A 121 -12.99 -5.21 8.66
N VAL A 122 -11.85 -4.51 8.72
CA VAL A 122 -11.26 -4.01 9.98
C VAL A 122 -12.22 -3.04 10.66
N MET A 123 -12.76 -2.06 9.93
CA MET A 123 -13.61 -1.04 10.52
C MET A 123 -14.97 -1.58 10.97
N LYS A 124 -15.62 -2.41 10.16
CA LYS A 124 -16.98 -2.94 10.40
C LYS A 124 -17.04 -3.93 11.55
N THR A 125 -15.97 -4.69 11.77
CA THR A 125 -15.86 -5.64 12.90
C THR A 125 -15.48 -4.97 14.22
N GLY A 126 -15.12 -3.68 14.21
CA GLY A 126 -14.70 -2.96 15.42
C GLY A 126 -13.34 -3.40 15.95
N ILE A 127 -12.52 -4.04 15.11
CA ILE A 127 -11.17 -4.48 15.45
C ILE A 127 -10.32 -3.27 15.85
N SER A 128 -9.54 -3.43 16.92
CA SER A 128 -8.66 -2.36 17.42
C SER A 128 -7.53 -2.11 16.41
N SER A 129 -7.63 -1.01 15.66
CA SER A 129 -6.62 -0.57 14.70
C SER A 129 -5.75 0.55 15.25
N TYR A 130 -4.44 0.47 15.06
CA TYR A 130 -3.48 1.49 15.43
C TYR A 130 -2.65 1.94 14.23
N ASN A 131 -2.60 3.24 13.96
CA ASN A 131 -1.75 3.81 12.90
C ASN A 131 -0.62 4.66 13.49
N PHE A 132 0.62 4.23 13.31
CA PHE A 132 1.81 4.98 13.75
C PHE A 132 1.90 6.37 13.12
N ALA A 133 1.48 6.55 11.87
CA ALA A 133 1.48 7.87 11.21
C ALA A 133 0.50 8.86 11.84
N TRP A 134 -0.54 8.35 12.51
CA TRP A 134 -1.45 9.17 13.29
C TRP A 134 -0.87 9.45 14.69
N SER A 135 -0.44 8.40 15.38
CA SER A 135 -0.16 8.41 16.82
C SER A 135 1.23 8.91 17.23
N LEU A 136 2.25 8.78 16.38
CA LEU A 136 3.61 9.21 16.75
C LEU A 136 3.73 10.74 16.88
N PRO A 137 4.74 11.25 17.58
CA PRO A 137 5.14 12.66 17.47
C PRO A 137 5.65 13.00 16.06
N GLU A 138 5.41 14.23 15.60
CA GLU A 138 5.85 14.68 14.26
C GLU A 138 7.36 14.57 14.02
N SER A 139 8.15 14.63 15.11
CA SER A 139 9.61 14.46 15.09
C SER A 139 10.05 13.02 14.82
N GLU A 140 9.19 12.03 15.02
CA GLU A 140 9.48 10.60 14.82
C GLU A 140 8.81 10.03 13.56
N LYS A 141 7.80 10.73 13.02
CA LYS A 141 7.08 10.29 11.82
C LYS A 141 7.97 10.36 10.59
N THR A 142 8.14 9.21 9.93
CA THR A 142 8.67 9.09 8.57
C THR A 142 7.57 8.83 7.56
N GLY A 143 7.70 9.37 6.34
CA GLY A 143 6.94 8.92 5.18
C GLY A 143 7.27 7.47 4.78
N CYS A 144 6.48 6.90 3.86
CA CYS A 144 6.70 5.54 3.35
C CYS A 144 6.48 5.40 1.84
N SER A 145 6.16 6.47 1.11
CA SER A 145 5.82 6.42 -0.31
C SER A 145 7.01 6.77 -1.21
N VAL A 146 7.23 6.00 -2.27
CA VAL A 146 8.19 6.31 -3.35
C VAL A 146 7.96 7.69 -3.99
N THR A 147 6.75 8.24 -3.91
CA THR A 147 6.44 9.57 -4.47
C THR A 147 6.90 10.72 -3.59
N SER A 148 7.31 10.47 -2.35
CA SER A 148 7.92 11.48 -1.48
C SER A 148 9.30 11.85 -2.01
N GLN A 149 9.58 13.14 -2.14
CA GLN A 149 10.84 13.64 -2.73
C GLN A 149 11.86 14.08 -1.69
N HIS A 150 11.49 14.08 -0.41
CA HIS A 150 12.26 14.68 0.68
C HIS A 150 13.14 13.69 1.45
N PHE A 151 13.14 12.39 1.08
CA PHE A 151 13.98 11.42 1.78
C PHE A 151 15.46 11.58 1.40
N ALA A 152 16.33 11.53 2.40
CA ALA A 152 17.77 11.50 2.24
C ALA A 152 18.27 10.04 2.22
N GLU A 153 19.02 9.65 1.19
CA GLU A 153 19.69 8.34 1.14
C GLU A 153 21.06 8.42 1.83
N ARG A 154 21.35 7.46 2.72
CA ARG A 154 22.68 7.23 3.33
C ARG A 154 22.93 5.74 3.35
N ASP A 155 24.02 5.28 2.74
CA ASP A 155 24.39 3.86 2.69
C ASP A 155 23.24 2.93 2.26
N ARG A 156 22.49 3.33 1.22
CA ARG A 156 21.33 2.59 0.70
C ARG A 156 20.17 2.43 1.69
N ILE A 157 20.06 3.34 2.65
CA ILE A 157 18.94 3.47 3.58
C ILE A 157 18.35 4.87 3.48
N LEU A 158 17.02 4.97 3.48
CA LEU A 158 16.33 6.25 3.41
C LEU A 158 16.03 6.80 4.81
N TYR A 159 16.13 8.12 4.93
CA TYR A 159 15.84 8.87 6.13
C TYR A 159 14.87 10.01 5.83
N ASP A 160 13.90 10.24 6.72
CA ASP A 160 12.98 11.37 6.72
C ASP A 160 13.21 12.21 7.99
N LYS A 161 13.57 13.48 7.81
CA LYS A 161 13.96 14.41 8.90
C LYS A 161 15.02 13.83 9.85
N GLY A 162 15.92 12.99 9.33
CA GLY A 162 16.98 12.33 10.10
C GLY A 162 16.60 10.99 10.74
N ASN A 163 15.32 10.59 10.68
CA ASN A 163 14.86 9.28 11.15
C ASN A 163 14.86 8.26 10.01
N ARG A 164 15.31 7.05 10.30
CA ARG A 164 15.32 5.93 9.34
C ARG A 164 13.88 5.53 9.00
N LEU A 165 13.57 5.39 7.71
CA LEU A 165 12.27 4.87 7.27
C LEU A 165 12.06 3.44 7.78
N THR A 166 10.84 3.11 8.20
CA THR A 166 10.47 1.71 8.47
C THR A 166 10.46 0.88 7.20
N TYR A 167 9.86 1.41 6.14
CA TYR A 167 9.82 0.79 4.82
C TYR A 167 9.58 1.84 3.74
N LEU A 168 9.94 1.51 2.50
CA LEU A 168 9.56 2.26 1.30
C LEU A 168 8.60 1.42 0.47
N HIS A 169 7.49 2.00 0.05
CA HIS A 169 6.49 1.37 -0.80
C HIS A 169 6.55 2.01 -2.19
N TYR A 170 6.78 1.20 -3.23
CA TYR A 170 6.77 1.61 -4.64
C TYR A 170 5.34 1.77 -5.19
N ILE A 171 4.38 2.11 -4.32
CA ILE A 171 2.99 2.32 -4.67
C ILE A 171 2.85 3.32 -5.82
N GLY A 172 2.06 2.94 -6.83
CA GLY A 172 1.84 3.74 -8.03
C GLY A 172 2.93 3.61 -9.10
N VAL A 173 4.01 2.87 -8.84
CA VAL A 173 4.95 2.44 -9.90
C VAL A 173 4.39 1.19 -10.58
N PRO A 174 4.11 1.22 -11.89
CA PRO A 174 3.48 0.09 -12.56
C PRO A 174 4.39 -1.14 -12.55
N PRO A 175 3.88 -2.35 -12.25
CA PRO A 175 4.68 -3.57 -12.31
C PRO A 175 5.32 -3.82 -13.68
N ASP A 176 4.67 -3.38 -14.75
CA ASP A 176 5.22 -3.42 -16.11
C ASP A 176 6.52 -2.63 -16.24
N LEU A 177 6.56 -1.44 -15.64
CA LEU A 177 7.74 -0.60 -15.64
C LEU A 177 8.89 -1.25 -14.88
N ILE A 178 8.60 -1.77 -13.69
CA ILE A 178 9.59 -2.51 -12.89
C ILE A 178 10.18 -3.66 -13.70
N ARG A 179 9.34 -4.44 -14.40
CA ARG A 179 9.76 -5.56 -15.25
C ARG A 179 10.68 -5.10 -16.38
N ARG A 180 10.33 -4.01 -17.07
CA ARG A 180 11.12 -3.43 -18.17
C ARG A 180 12.47 -2.92 -17.71
N VAL A 181 12.51 -2.23 -16.56
CA VAL A 181 13.76 -1.77 -15.95
C VAL A 181 14.65 -2.94 -15.57
N CYS A 182 14.08 -4.00 -14.97
CA CYS A 182 14.84 -5.22 -14.67
C CYS A 182 15.36 -5.92 -15.93
N ALA A 183 14.68 -5.78 -17.07
CA ALA A 183 15.10 -6.33 -18.37
C ALA A 183 16.13 -5.47 -19.12
N GLY A 184 16.58 -4.35 -18.54
CA GLY A 184 17.61 -3.49 -19.12
C GLY A 184 17.12 -2.21 -19.80
N GLU A 185 15.81 -1.92 -19.78
CA GLU A 185 15.32 -0.63 -20.25
C GLU A 185 15.64 0.48 -19.24
N ASN A 186 16.37 1.52 -19.67
CA ASN A 186 16.70 2.66 -18.81
C ASN A 186 15.49 3.60 -18.62
N ILE A 187 14.58 3.25 -17.72
CA ILE A 187 13.41 4.06 -17.36
C ILE A 187 13.61 4.60 -15.95
N GLU A 188 13.44 5.90 -15.75
CA GLU A 188 13.55 6.52 -14.43
C GLU A 188 12.24 6.49 -13.66
N PHE A 189 12.31 6.11 -12.40
CA PHE A 189 11.29 6.36 -11.39
C PHE A 189 11.99 6.70 -10.06
N PRO A 190 11.31 7.38 -9.12
CA PRO A 190 11.95 7.76 -7.87
C PRO A 190 12.51 6.53 -7.14
N TYR A 191 13.73 6.67 -6.61
CA TYR A 191 14.44 5.59 -5.91
C TYR A 191 14.64 4.31 -6.74
N ARG A 192 14.72 4.39 -8.09
CA ARG A 192 15.01 3.23 -8.96
C ARG A 192 16.33 2.54 -8.61
N ASP A 193 17.40 3.31 -8.42
CA ASP A 193 18.72 2.71 -8.21
C ASP A 193 18.81 2.01 -6.85
N LEU A 194 18.05 2.51 -5.87
CA LEU A 194 17.83 1.85 -4.58
C LEU A 194 17.04 0.55 -4.75
N PHE A 195 15.94 0.58 -5.52
CA PHE A 195 15.18 -0.62 -5.88
C PHE A 195 16.08 -1.67 -6.51
N LEU A 196 16.88 -1.30 -7.51
CA LEU A 196 17.79 -2.20 -8.20
C LEU A 196 18.88 -2.73 -7.27
N HIS A 197 19.39 -1.92 -6.34
CA HIS A 197 20.35 -2.38 -5.35
C HIS A 197 19.77 -3.52 -4.51
N TYR A 198 18.58 -3.37 -3.94
CA TYR A 198 17.96 -4.42 -3.12
C TYR A 198 17.47 -5.61 -3.96
N ARG A 199 16.93 -5.37 -5.16
CA ARG A 199 16.44 -6.44 -6.05
C ARG A 199 17.53 -7.43 -6.42
N TYR A 200 18.77 -6.93 -6.56
CA TYR A 200 19.97 -7.68 -6.93
C TYR A 200 20.98 -7.79 -5.79
N LEU A 201 20.55 -7.62 -4.52
CA LEU A 201 21.45 -7.56 -3.36
C LEU A 201 22.36 -8.79 -3.25
N HIS A 202 21.83 -9.97 -3.57
CA HIS A 202 22.55 -11.24 -3.51
C HIS A 202 23.08 -11.71 -4.86
N GLU A 203 22.81 -10.98 -5.94
CA GLU A 203 23.24 -11.30 -7.31
C GLU A 203 23.60 -10.00 -8.07
N PRO A 204 24.54 -9.18 -7.54
CA PRO A 204 24.83 -7.85 -8.06
C PRO A 204 25.31 -7.85 -9.52
N GLU A 205 25.93 -8.94 -9.96
CA GLU A 205 26.37 -9.17 -11.34
C GLU A 205 25.20 -9.28 -12.34
N LYS A 206 24.00 -9.61 -11.87
CA LYS A 206 22.78 -9.66 -12.71
C LYS A 206 22.07 -8.32 -12.81
N ARG A 207 22.52 -7.30 -12.08
CA ARG A 207 21.92 -5.96 -12.13
C ARG A 207 22.04 -5.40 -13.55
N PRO A 208 20.96 -4.86 -14.15
CA PRO A 208 21.01 -4.29 -15.49
C PRO A 208 21.99 -3.11 -15.54
N ILE A 209 22.82 -3.10 -16.59
CA ILE A 209 23.71 -1.98 -16.93
C ILE A 209 23.04 -1.23 -18.07
N PHE A 210 22.69 0.03 -17.80
CA PHE A 210 22.03 0.88 -18.78
C PHE A 210 23.06 1.57 -19.67
N GLN A 211 22.99 1.35 -20.98
CA GLN A 211 23.86 2.02 -21.97
C GLN A 211 23.19 3.22 -22.63
N GLU A 212 21.87 3.19 -22.74
CA GLU A 212 21.07 4.25 -23.35
C GLU A 212 20.73 5.36 -22.35
N PRO A 213 20.47 6.60 -22.80
CA PRO A 213 19.94 7.66 -21.95
C PRO A 213 18.62 7.25 -21.27
N SER A 214 18.39 7.80 -20.09
CA SER A 214 17.22 7.46 -19.31
C SER A 214 15.95 8.10 -19.89
N LYS A 215 14.84 7.37 -19.82
CA LYS A 215 13.51 7.83 -20.23
C LYS A 215 12.70 8.15 -19.00
N SER A 216 12.05 9.31 -18.96
CA SER A 216 11.21 9.67 -17.82
C SER A 216 9.94 8.81 -17.77
N TYR A 217 9.66 8.22 -16.60
CA TYR A 217 8.40 7.50 -16.38
C TYR A 217 7.17 8.36 -16.68
N THR A 218 7.21 9.64 -16.29
CA THR A 218 6.07 10.54 -16.50
C THR A 218 5.75 10.74 -17.99
N GLU A 219 6.76 10.74 -18.85
CA GLU A 219 6.62 10.82 -20.31
C GLU A 219 6.03 9.53 -20.88
N ILE A 220 6.45 8.37 -20.38
CA ILE A 220 5.94 7.05 -20.78
C ILE A 220 4.46 6.89 -20.38
N VAL A 221 4.07 7.32 -19.18
CA VAL A 221 2.66 7.24 -18.76
C VAL A 221 1.79 8.18 -19.59
N ARG A 222 2.24 9.42 -19.81
CA ARG A 222 1.49 10.40 -20.61
C ARG A 222 1.29 9.92 -22.04
N SER A 223 2.32 9.39 -22.69
CA SER A 223 2.23 8.84 -24.05
C SER A 223 1.28 7.64 -24.13
N ASN A 224 1.32 6.72 -23.16
CA ASN A 224 0.40 5.60 -23.09
C ASN A 224 -1.07 6.03 -22.87
N LEU A 225 -1.30 7.08 -22.08
CA LEU A 225 -2.64 7.64 -21.87
C LEU A 225 -3.20 8.22 -23.17
N LEU A 226 -2.40 9.00 -23.90
CA LEU A 226 -2.75 9.57 -25.20
C LEU A 226 -3.05 8.48 -26.24
N GLN A 227 -2.22 7.43 -26.30
CA GLN A 227 -2.46 6.29 -27.19
C GLN A 227 -3.76 5.54 -26.86
N ARG A 228 -4.10 5.39 -25.57
CA ARG A 228 -5.39 4.79 -25.15
C ARG A 228 -6.59 5.62 -25.57
N ILE A 229 -6.51 6.94 -25.44
CA ILE A 229 -7.56 7.87 -25.89
C ILE A 229 -7.73 7.78 -27.42
N LEU A 230 -6.62 7.83 -28.17
CA LEU A 230 -6.63 7.70 -29.62
C LEU A 230 -7.20 6.36 -30.08
N ARG A 231 -6.89 5.25 -29.41
CA ARG A 231 -7.49 3.94 -29.73
C ARG A 231 -8.99 3.89 -29.47
N LYS A 232 -9.49 4.53 -28.39
CA LYS A 232 -10.94 4.62 -28.15
C LYS A 232 -11.65 5.42 -29.25
N LEU A 233 -11.12 6.58 -29.61
CA LEU A 233 -11.66 7.42 -30.68
C LEU A 233 -11.67 6.71 -32.05
N ARG A 234 -10.74 5.79 -32.28
CA ARG A 234 -10.60 5.02 -33.52
C ARG A 234 -11.48 3.76 -33.57
N ILE A 235 -12.12 3.39 -32.46
CA ILE A 235 -13.13 2.33 -32.39
C ILE A 235 -14.54 2.94 -32.54
N ASP A 236 -14.70 4.22 -32.23
CA ASP A 236 -15.94 5.00 -32.37
C ASP A 236 -16.05 5.74 -33.72
N SER A 237 -15.20 5.40 -34.71
CA SER A 237 -15.23 5.90 -36.10
C SER A 237 -15.31 4.74 -37.10
#